data_AF-A0A6J8D614-F1
#
_entry.id   AF-A0A6J8D614-F1
#
_cell.length_a   1.000
_cell.length_b   1.000
_cell.length_c   1.000
_cell.angle_alpha   90.00
_cell.angle_beta   90.00
_cell.angle_gamma   90.00
#
_symmetry.space_group_name_H-M   'P 1'
#
loop_
_entity.id
_entity.type
_entity.pdbx_description
1 polymer ?
#
loop_
_entity_poly.entity_id
_entity_poly.type
_entity_poly.pdbx_seq_one_letter_code
_entity_poly.pdbx_strand_id
1 'polypeptide(L)'
;MENAGIPLVKSDFQYTRYVSTDELVDVQSMNSFNIMDEKNNLGFRLRHRKELISHRSKVVDVSFVLSLVGIICNVFHYELVLGDVIIYDTAASTVLRIVTTITTCFLVISIIMYNFIGIRLQLVTTGLDNWKLVINSKIVVKTLLEIIICSIHPIPYGNFTTPMLVLNPDTFIYESHQVPINAILSVLMFLRIYILGRFLVVHSDLFRDTTVQSLGTLSKVNINAKFVFKALMSTMPGTILTGILVTTLIVNSWGVRICEYYSFENSTVKSPAGSYLSAVWLIAVTFLTLGYGDIVPYSVCGRVFAITTGMMGVGIMALCVAVLAKKLEQTRSEKYVHTFVQQIHMDKIRRNAAADVVKQSMLIWRLRKLGYRHTSTDVIRHRRKLISAIRTMNKSSDEKYRLRDNVVGTVEIAKGVTEVCDMVEIIKENQDCVNKRLENLETSSANIQKQLYEIRNLLRTNLR
;
A
#
# COMPACT_ATOMS: atom_id res chain seq x y z
N MET A 1 -9.43 -19.13 -15.03
CA MET A 1 -9.97 -19.79 -13.82
C MET A 1 -8.94 -20.82 -13.40
N GLU A 2 -8.01 -20.43 -12.53
CA GLU A 2 -6.95 -21.32 -12.05
C GLU A 2 -7.14 -21.50 -10.56
N ASN A 3 -7.46 -22.73 -10.20
CA ASN A 3 -7.80 -23.16 -8.85
C ASN A 3 -6.64 -22.89 -7.89
N ALA A 4 -7.03 -22.36 -6.72
CA ALA A 4 -6.15 -22.16 -5.58
C ALA A 4 -5.53 -23.49 -5.15
N GLY A 5 -4.23 -23.44 -4.83
CA GLY A 5 -3.48 -24.52 -4.20
C GLY A 5 -4.04 -24.85 -2.82
N ILE A 6 -5.07 -25.69 -2.82
CA ILE A 6 -5.53 -26.44 -1.66
C ILE A 6 -4.36 -27.39 -1.30
N PRO A 7 -3.87 -27.44 -0.06
CA PRO A 7 -3.19 -28.64 0.40
C PRO A 7 -4.27 -29.72 0.42
N LEU A 8 -4.36 -30.51 -0.64
CA LEU A 8 -5.15 -31.73 -0.62
C LEU A 8 -4.64 -32.55 0.56
N VAL A 9 -5.47 -32.66 1.59
CA VAL A 9 -5.38 -33.73 2.57
C VAL A 9 -5.50 -35.00 1.75
N LYS A 10 -4.35 -35.62 1.44
CA LYS A 10 -4.34 -37.03 1.07
C LYS A 10 -4.73 -37.78 2.33
N SER A 11 -5.99 -38.18 2.43
CA SER A 11 -6.40 -39.28 3.28
C SER A 11 -5.88 -40.58 2.68
N ASP A 12 -4.57 -40.79 2.76
CA ASP A 12 -4.00 -42.12 2.54
C ASP A 12 -4.33 -42.96 3.79
N PHE A 13 -5.58 -43.44 3.87
CA PHE A 13 -5.94 -44.57 4.71
C PHE A 13 -5.28 -45.83 4.10
N GLN A 14 -3.99 -46.01 4.36
CA GLN A 14 -3.38 -47.32 4.23
C GLN A 14 -3.88 -48.17 5.39
N TYR A 15 -4.72 -49.15 5.07
CA TYR A 15 -5.02 -50.27 5.95
C TYR A 15 -3.70 -50.89 6.40
N THR A 16 -3.38 -50.77 7.69
CA THR A 16 -2.36 -51.59 8.35
C THR A 16 -2.86 -53.02 8.35
N ARG A 17 -2.34 -53.83 7.42
CA ARG A 17 -2.45 -55.29 7.47
C ARG A 17 -1.69 -55.73 8.72
N TYR A 18 -2.39 -56.34 9.68
CA TYR A 18 -1.76 -57.03 10.79
C TYR A 18 -0.80 -58.09 10.22
N VAL A 19 0.50 -57.83 10.32
CA VAL A 19 1.53 -58.84 10.16
C VAL A 19 1.88 -59.31 11.55
N SER A 20 1.66 -60.59 11.78
CA SER A 20 2.03 -61.33 12.97
C SER A 20 3.50 -61.12 13.31
N THR A 21 3.77 -60.96 14.60
CA THR A 21 5.10 -61.00 15.21
C THR A 21 5.84 -62.26 14.78
N ASP A 22 6.91 -62.08 14.02
CA ASP A 22 8.20 -62.77 14.13
C ASP A 22 8.99 -62.46 12.86
N GLU A 23 9.97 -61.55 12.94
CA GLU A 23 11.25 -61.60 12.24
C GLU A 23 12.02 -60.26 12.40
N LEU A 24 13.11 -60.36 13.18
CA LEU A 24 14.34 -59.56 13.19
C LEU A 24 14.27 -58.11 12.66
N VAL A 25 14.12 -57.19 13.60
CA VAL A 25 14.29 -55.73 13.41
C VAL A 25 15.73 -55.42 13.02
N ASP A 26 15.92 -55.00 11.76
CA ASP A 26 17.18 -54.39 11.30
C ASP A 26 17.21 -52.91 11.71
N VAL A 27 18.09 -52.57 12.66
CA VAL A 27 18.23 -51.26 13.32
C VAL A 27 18.55 -50.13 12.32
N GLN A 28 19.09 -50.45 11.13
CA GLN A 28 19.33 -49.48 10.07
C GLN A 28 18.05 -49.01 9.36
N SER A 29 17.06 -49.89 9.21
CA SER A 29 15.78 -49.54 8.58
C SER A 29 14.98 -48.55 9.46
N MET A 30 15.04 -48.71 10.78
CA MET A 30 14.34 -47.87 11.76
C MET A 30 14.88 -46.44 11.82
N ASN A 31 16.20 -46.24 11.61
CA ASN A 31 16.79 -44.90 11.46
C ASN A 31 16.40 -44.24 10.14
N SER A 32 16.32 -44.99 9.03
CA SER A 32 15.87 -44.44 7.74
C SER A 32 14.37 -44.08 7.74
N PHE A 33 13.55 -44.87 8.45
CA PHE A 33 12.11 -44.63 8.62
C PHE A 33 11.86 -43.42 9.54
N ASN A 34 12.59 -43.30 10.65
CA ASN A 34 12.51 -42.14 11.54
C ASN A 34 12.94 -40.83 10.84
N ILE A 35 13.94 -40.86 9.95
CA ILE A 35 14.36 -39.70 9.15
C ILE A 35 13.32 -39.32 8.08
N MET A 36 12.59 -40.29 7.51
CA MET A 36 11.49 -40.01 6.58
C MET A 36 10.24 -39.48 7.28
N ASP A 37 9.91 -39.99 8.47
CA ASP A 37 8.78 -39.48 9.28
C ASP A 37 9.06 -38.06 9.82
N GLU A 38 10.31 -37.72 10.15
CA GLU A 38 10.67 -36.38 10.62
C GLU A 38 10.56 -35.31 9.50
N LYS A 39 10.87 -35.68 8.24
CA LYS A 39 10.67 -34.80 7.06
C LYS A 39 9.19 -34.59 6.71
N ASN A 40 8.34 -35.57 6.97
CA ASN A 40 6.89 -35.49 6.77
C ASN A 40 6.18 -34.76 7.92
N ASN A 41 6.87 -34.56 9.05
CA ASN A 41 6.30 -33.89 10.22
C ASN A 41 6.03 -32.40 9.91
N LEU A 42 4.76 -32.00 9.98
CA LEU A 42 4.30 -30.64 9.66
C LEU A 42 5.06 -29.58 10.48
N GLY A 43 5.35 -29.88 11.75
CA GLY A 43 6.11 -29.01 12.65
C GLY A 43 7.54 -28.73 12.15
N PHE A 44 8.23 -29.75 11.63
CA PHE A 44 9.57 -29.61 11.06
C PHE A 44 9.54 -28.70 9.82
N ARG A 45 8.58 -28.89 8.92
CA ARG A 45 8.41 -28.04 7.72
C ARG A 45 8.11 -26.59 8.05
N LEU A 46 7.28 -26.33 9.07
CA LEU A 46 6.96 -24.97 9.53
C LEU A 46 8.17 -24.28 10.16
N ARG A 47 8.94 -24.99 10.98
CA ARG A 47 10.19 -24.47 11.57
C ARG A 47 11.22 -24.16 10.47
N HIS A 48 11.45 -25.10 9.55
CA HIS A 48 12.38 -24.92 8.45
C HIS A 48 11.97 -23.75 7.53
N ARG A 49 10.68 -23.58 7.27
CA ARG A 49 10.14 -22.41 6.55
C ARG A 49 10.45 -21.09 7.27
N LYS A 50 10.29 -21.03 8.59
CA LYS A 50 10.59 -19.84 9.40
C LYS A 50 12.08 -19.49 9.34
N GLU A 51 12.96 -20.49 9.42
CA GLU A 51 14.41 -20.31 9.28
C GLU A 51 14.79 -19.78 7.89
N LEU A 52 14.21 -20.33 6.81
CA LEU A 52 14.43 -19.85 5.44
C LEU A 52 13.98 -18.39 5.24
N ILE A 53 12.85 -17.98 5.84
CA ILE A 53 12.38 -16.59 5.80
C ILE A 53 13.37 -15.67 6.53
N SER A 54 13.89 -16.09 7.69
CA SER A 54 14.90 -15.33 8.43
C SER A 54 16.21 -15.19 7.64
N HIS A 55 16.71 -16.27 7.05
CA HIS A 55 17.88 -16.22 6.17
C HIS A 55 17.66 -15.31 4.98
N ARG A 56 16.48 -15.36 4.35
CA ARG A 56 16.15 -14.50 3.22
C ARG A 56 16.17 -13.01 3.62
N SER A 57 15.70 -12.67 4.81
CA SER A 57 15.78 -11.28 5.34
C SER A 57 17.23 -10.81 5.48
N LYS A 58 18.09 -11.64 6.08
CA LYS A 58 19.52 -11.32 6.24
C LYS A 58 20.24 -11.10 4.90
N VAL A 59 19.91 -11.90 3.89
CA VAL A 59 20.46 -11.72 2.53
C VAL A 59 20.00 -10.39 1.93
N VAL A 60 18.74 -9.99 2.19
CA VAL A 60 18.25 -8.67 1.76
C VAL A 60 19.02 -7.55 2.46
N ASP A 61 19.31 -7.66 3.76
CA ASP A 61 20.12 -6.67 4.49
C ASP A 61 21.51 -6.51 3.89
N VAL A 62 22.19 -7.63 3.65
CA VAL A 62 23.52 -7.64 3.02
C VAL A 62 23.45 -7.03 1.62
N SER A 63 22.44 -7.38 0.82
CA SER A 63 22.26 -6.80 -0.52
C SER A 63 22.01 -5.30 -0.48
N PHE A 64 21.25 -4.82 0.51
CA PHE A 64 20.97 -3.40 0.69
C PHE A 64 22.24 -2.64 1.03
N VAL A 65 22.99 -3.10 2.04
CA VAL A 65 24.26 -2.48 2.44
C VAL A 65 25.26 -2.45 1.29
N LEU A 66 25.44 -3.57 0.57
CA LEU A 66 26.33 -3.63 -0.59
C LEU A 66 25.91 -2.66 -1.70
N SER A 67 24.60 -2.56 -1.97
CA SER A 67 24.08 -1.62 -2.96
C SER A 67 24.33 -0.16 -2.56
N LEU A 68 24.13 0.16 -1.28
CA LEU A 68 24.33 1.50 -0.73
C LEU A 68 25.80 1.90 -0.77
N VAL A 69 26.70 1.02 -0.33
CA VAL A 69 28.15 1.24 -0.38
C VAL A 69 28.61 1.44 -1.82
N GLY A 70 28.12 0.64 -2.77
CA GLY A 70 28.44 0.81 -4.18
C GLY A 70 28.01 2.17 -4.74
N ILE A 71 26.77 2.59 -4.46
CA ILE A 71 26.25 3.90 -4.90
C ILE A 71 27.05 5.04 -4.27
N ILE A 72 27.30 4.99 -2.96
CA ILE A 72 28.06 6.03 -2.25
C ILE A 72 29.48 6.13 -2.80
N CYS A 73 30.16 4.99 -3.00
CA CYS A 73 31.51 4.99 -3.55
C CYS A 73 31.55 5.54 -4.98
N ASN A 74 30.54 5.25 -5.79
CA ASN A 74 30.39 5.82 -7.14
C ASN A 74 30.12 7.34 -7.09
N VAL A 75 29.21 7.79 -6.23
CA VAL A 75 28.96 9.23 -6.04
C VAL A 75 30.22 9.94 -5.60
N PHE A 76 30.90 9.41 -4.59
CA PHE A 76 32.14 9.95 -4.07
C PHE A 76 33.25 10.02 -5.12
N HIS A 77 33.39 8.98 -5.95
CA HIS A 77 34.35 8.98 -7.06
C HIS A 77 34.10 10.13 -8.04
N TYR A 78 32.86 10.30 -8.49
CA TYR A 78 32.53 11.36 -9.45
C TYR A 78 32.56 12.76 -8.81
N GLU A 79 32.23 12.92 -7.53
CA GLU A 79 32.39 14.22 -6.85
C GLU A 79 33.87 14.61 -6.71
N LEU A 80 34.78 13.66 -6.48
CA LEU A 80 36.22 13.92 -6.43
C LEU A 80 36.79 14.29 -7.80
N VAL A 81 36.26 13.70 -8.87
CA VAL A 81 36.64 14.06 -10.24
C VAL A 81 36.10 15.43 -10.62
N LEU A 82 34.82 15.71 -10.32
CA LEU A 82 34.18 16.99 -10.60
C LEU A 82 34.75 18.16 -9.79
N GLY A 83 35.32 17.88 -8.60
CA GLY A 83 35.99 18.86 -7.76
C GLY A 83 37.46 19.12 -8.12
N ASP A 84 37.93 18.60 -9.25
CA ASP A 84 39.33 18.69 -9.74
C ASP A 84 40.38 18.16 -8.74
N VAL A 85 39.98 17.38 -7.73
CA VAL A 85 40.88 16.76 -6.75
C VAL A 85 41.58 15.54 -7.35
N ILE A 86 40.89 14.80 -8.22
CA ILE A 86 41.39 13.59 -8.87
C ILE A 86 41.16 13.68 -10.37
N ILE A 87 42.21 13.49 -11.16
CA ILE A 87 42.11 13.35 -12.62
C ILE A 87 41.50 11.99 -12.97
N TYR A 88 40.59 11.97 -13.95
CA TYR A 88 39.78 10.81 -14.34
C TYR A 88 40.58 9.51 -14.60
N ASP A 89 41.85 9.61 -15.00
CA ASP A 89 42.73 8.49 -15.38
C ASP A 89 43.83 8.16 -14.35
N THR A 90 43.80 8.78 -13.17
CA THR A 90 44.79 8.53 -12.11
C THR A 90 44.52 7.20 -11.38
N ALA A 91 45.56 6.58 -10.81
CA ALA A 91 45.44 5.36 -9.99
C ALA A 91 44.35 5.44 -8.91
N ALA A 92 44.13 6.61 -8.29
CA ALA A 92 43.07 6.81 -7.31
C ALA A 92 41.64 6.63 -7.90
N SER A 93 41.41 7.11 -9.12
CA SER A 93 40.17 6.90 -9.87
C SER A 93 39.96 5.41 -10.18
N THR A 94 41.01 4.71 -10.59
CA THR A 94 40.98 3.26 -10.85
C THR A 94 40.67 2.46 -9.59
N VAL A 95 41.29 2.78 -8.45
CA VAL A 95 41.05 2.10 -7.17
C VAL A 95 39.59 2.21 -6.76
N LEU A 96 38.99 3.40 -6.85
CA LEU A 96 37.57 3.60 -6.51
C LEU A 96 36.65 2.79 -7.44
N ARG A 97 36.97 2.67 -8.73
CA ARG A 97 36.21 1.81 -9.67
C ARG A 97 36.40 0.32 -9.41
N ILE A 98 37.58 -0.11 -8.94
CA ILE A 98 37.80 -1.51 -8.53
C ILE A 98 36.97 -1.82 -7.29
N VAL A 99 36.93 -0.91 -6.31
CA VAL A 99 36.09 -1.06 -5.12
C VAL A 99 34.62 -1.16 -5.50
N THR A 100 34.11 -0.28 -6.39
CA THR A 100 32.74 -0.40 -6.86
C THR A 100 32.52 -1.76 -7.54
N THR A 101 33.39 -2.19 -8.45
CA THR A 101 33.31 -3.51 -9.13
C THR A 101 33.29 -4.70 -8.16
N ILE A 102 34.11 -4.69 -7.11
CA ILE A 102 34.11 -5.74 -6.09
C ILE A 102 32.77 -5.76 -5.35
N THR A 103 32.27 -4.60 -4.94
CA THR A 103 30.95 -4.52 -4.27
C THR A 103 29.81 -4.98 -5.17
N THR A 104 29.89 -4.74 -6.49
CA THR A 104 28.87 -5.18 -7.45
C THR A 104 28.89 -6.70 -7.63
N CYS A 105 30.07 -7.32 -7.65
CA CYS A 105 30.22 -8.77 -7.71
C CYS A 105 29.57 -9.45 -6.49
N PHE A 106 29.88 -8.97 -5.27
CA PHE A 106 29.24 -9.48 -4.05
C PHE A 106 27.73 -9.21 -4.03
N LEU A 107 27.27 -8.08 -4.55
CA LEU A 107 25.85 -7.76 -4.67
C LEU A 107 25.13 -8.76 -5.59
N VAL A 108 25.69 -9.08 -6.75
CA VAL A 108 25.13 -10.06 -7.69
C VAL A 108 25.07 -11.45 -7.05
N ILE A 109 26.12 -11.88 -6.34
CA ILE A 109 26.11 -13.15 -5.58
C ILE A 109 24.97 -13.15 -4.55
N SER A 110 24.80 -12.05 -3.82
CA SER A 110 23.72 -11.90 -2.84
C SER A 110 22.32 -11.99 -3.48
N ILE A 111 22.13 -11.41 -4.67
CA ILE A 111 20.87 -11.50 -5.42
C ILE A 111 20.59 -12.91 -5.91
N ILE A 112 21.61 -13.63 -6.38
CA ILE A 112 21.48 -15.04 -6.76
C ILE A 112 21.08 -15.87 -5.55
N MET A 113 21.74 -15.67 -4.40
CA MET A 113 21.40 -16.33 -3.14
C MET A 113 19.96 -16.02 -2.68
N TYR A 114 19.52 -14.77 -2.79
CA TYR A 114 18.14 -14.37 -2.47
C TYR A 114 17.11 -15.13 -3.32
N ASN A 115 17.34 -15.21 -4.64
CA ASN A 115 16.46 -15.92 -5.56
C ASN A 115 16.47 -17.43 -5.30
N PHE A 116 17.65 -18.00 -5.01
CA PHE A 116 17.79 -19.41 -4.65
C PHE A 116 17.03 -19.78 -3.37
N ILE A 117 17.13 -18.96 -2.31
CA ILE A 117 16.36 -19.14 -1.07
C ILE A 117 14.86 -19.01 -1.36
N GLY A 118 14.46 -18.11 -2.27
CA GLY A 118 13.07 -17.99 -2.73
C GLY A 118 12.53 -19.27 -3.37
N ILE A 119 13.30 -19.91 -4.25
CA ILE A 119 12.94 -21.20 -4.87
C ILE A 119 12.86 -22.31 -3.81
N ARG A 120 13.82 -22.38 -2.88
CA ARG A 120 13.77 -23.34 -1.76
C ARG A 120 12.55 -23.13 -0.86
N LEU A 121 12.17 -21.88 -0.62
CA LEU A 121 10.97 -21.57 0.17
C LEU A 121 9.71 -22.13 -0.51
N GLN A 122 9.58 -21.98 -1.83
CA GLN A 122 8.47 -22.52 -2.61
C GLN A 122 8.47 -24.06 -2.66
N LEU A 123 9.66 -24.67 -2.70
CA LEU A 123 9.83 -26.12 -2.63
C LEU A 123 9.23 -26.67 -1.33
N VAL A 124 9.61 -26.08 -0.19
CA VAL A 124 9.14 -26.49 1.15
C VAL A 124 7.64 -26.26 1.32
N THR A 125 7.08 -25.18 0.77
CA THR A 125 5.62 -24.94 0.85
C THR A 125 4.82 -25.92 0.01
N THR A 126 5.33 -26.32 -1.15
CA THR A 126 4.64 -27.24 -2.07
C THR A 126 4.85 -28.70 -1.66
N GLY A 127 5.93 -29.01 -0.93
CA GLY A 127 6.28 -30.39 -0.54
C GLY A 127 6.86 -31.20 -1.70
N LEU A 128 7.49 -30.54 -2.67
CA LEU A 128 8.19 -31.20 -3.77
C LEU A 128 9.65 -31.46 -3.36
N ASP A 129 10.26 -32.54 -3.85
CA ASP A 129 11.68 -32.84 -3.57
C ASP A 129 12.64 -32.22 -4.59
N ASN A 130 12.16 -32.02 -5.83
CA ASN A 130 12.98 -31.52 -6.94
C ASN A 130 12.75 -30.02 -7.21
N TRP A 131 13.78 -29.21 -6.96
CA TRP A 131 13.74 -27.75 -7.22
C TRP A 131 13.48 -27.38 -8.67
N LYS A 132 13.86 -28.24 -9.62
CA LYS A 132 13.64 -28.03 -11.06
C LYS A 132 12.16 -27.91 -11.42
N LEU A 133 11.26 -28.58 -10.69
CA LEU A 133 9.81 -28.49 -10.91
C LEU A 133 9.22 -27.12 -10.52
N VAL A 134 9.89 -26.40 -9.63
CA VAL A 134 9.43 -25.09 -9.14
C VAL A 134 9.84 -23.96 -10.09
N ILE A 135 10.87 -24.17 -10.91
CA ILE A 135 11.39 -23.15 -11.83
C ILE A 135 10.37 -22.90 -12.94
N ASN A 136 9.97 -21.64 -13.08
CA ASN A 136 9.11 -21.16 -14.15
C ASN A 136 9.85 -20.09 -14.97
N SER A 137 9.57 -19.98 -16.27
CA SER A 137 10.15 -18.96 -17.16
C SER A 137 10.00 -17.54 -16.59
N LYS A 138 8.89 -17.26 -15.92
CA LYS A 138 8.66 -15.97 -15.24
C LYS A 138 9.69 -15.68 -14.14
N ILE A 139 10.08 -16.68 -13.37
CA ILE A 139 11.07 -16.55 -12.30
C ILE A 139 12.44 -16.31 -12.92
N VAL A 140 12.80 -17.10 -13.94
CA VAL A 140 14.09 -16.99 -14.64
C VAL A 140 14.27 -15.62 -15.28
N VAL A 141 13.28 -15.15 -16.05
CA VAL A 141 13.34 -13.83 -16.70
C VAL A 141 13.46 -12.71 -15.65
N LYS A 142 12.71 -12.80 -14.55
CA LYS A 142 12.80 -11.83 -13.46
C LYS A 142 14.19 -11.83 -12.79
N THR A 143 14.74 -13.01 -12.51
CA THR A 143 16.08 -13.15 -11.92
C THR A 143 17.16 -12.62 -12.86
N LEU A 144 17.07 -12.90 -14.17
CA LEU A 144 18.00 -12.37 -15.18
C LEU A 144 17.94 -10.84 -15.24
N LEU A 145 16.74 -10.26 -15.25
CA LEU A 145 16.57 -8.80 -15.26
C LEU A 145 17.15 -8.16 -13.99
N GLU A 146 16.95 -8.77 -12.82
CA GLU A 146 17.56 -8.28 -11.56
C GLU A 146 19.09 -8.34 -11.60
N ILE A 147 19.66 -9.41 -12.16
CA ILE A 147 21.12 -9.54 -12.34
C ILE A 147 21.64 -8.46 -13.28
N ILE A 148 20.99 -8.22 -14.42
CA ILE A 148 21.39 -7.19 -15.40
C ILE A 148 21.37 -5.79 -14.76
N ILE A 149 20.30 -5.44 -14.05
CA ILE A 149 20.21 -4.13 -13.39
C ILE A 149 21.33 -3.96 -12.35
N CYS A 150 21.62 -5.02 -11.59
CA CYS A 150 22.63 -4.97 -10.54
C CYS A 150 24.07 -5.15 -11.04
N SER A 151 24.27 -5.62 -12.28
CA SER A 151 25.58 -5.68 -12.92
C SER A 151 25.99 -4.37 -13.59
N ILE A 152 25.09 -3.39 -13.76
CA ILE A 152 25.45 -2.08 -14.32
C ILE A 152 26.28 -1.27 -13.31
N HIS A 153 27.53 -0.97 -13.64
CA HIS A 153 28.46 -0.14 -12.87
C HIS A 153 29.59 0.40 -13.78
N PRO A 154 30.29 1.48 -13.40
CA PRO A 154 31.45 1.95 -14.15
C PRO A 154 32.56 0.90 -14.18
N ILE A 155 33.12 0.66 -15.37
CA ILE A 155 34.14 -0.36 -15.62
C ILE A 155 35.51 0.18 -15.16
N PRO A 156 36.30 -0.59 -14.40
CA PRO A 156 37.56 -0.12 -13.84
C PRO A 156 38.68 0.03 -14.86
N TYR A 157 38.68 -0.80 -15.91
CA TYR A 157 39.69 -0.80 -16.96
C TYR A 157 39.05 -0.51 -18.32
N GLY A 158 39.65 0.42 -19.07
CA GLY A 158 39.22 0.82 -20.41
C GLY A 158 38.52 2.17 -20.44
N ASN A 159 39.10 3.11 -21.18
CA ASN A 159 38.51 4.43 -21.44
C ASN A 159 37.66 4.36 -22.71
N PHE A 160 36.53 3.66 -22.62
CA PHE A 160 35.58 3.59 -23.73
C PHE A 160 34.79 4.90 -23.80
N THR A 161 34.85 5.57 -24.96
CA THR A 161 34.04 6.75 -25.25
C THR A 161 32.90 6.39 -26.20
N THR A 162 31.75 7.02 -25.99
CA THR A 162 30.57 6.88 -26.85
C THR A 162 30.18 8.25 -27.39
N PRO A 163 29.81 8.36 -28.68
CA PRO A 163 29.29 9.62 -29.22
C PRO A 163 27.94 9.93 -28.58
N MET A 164 27.82 11.12 -27.98
CA MET A 164 26.59 11.68 -27.44
C MET A 164 26.21 12.90 -28.28
N LEU A 165 24.93 12.99 -28.65
CA LEU A 165 24.40 14.17 -29.31
C LEU A 165 24.14 15.28 -28.29
N VAL A 166 24.70 16.46 -28.57
CA VAL A 166 24.61 17.65 -27.72
C VAL A 166 24.09 18.79 -28.60
N LEU A 167 23.13 19.55 -28.09
CA LEU A 167 22.67 20.77 -28.77
C LEU A 167 23.64 21.91 -28.47
N ASN A 168 24.25 22.50 -29.50
CA ASN A 168 25.08 23.69 -29.32
C ASN A 168 24.20 24.91 -28.95
N PRO A 169 24.49 25.64 -27.86
CA PRO A 169 23.67 26.77 -27.40
C PRO A 169 23.59 27.93 -28.40
N ASP A 170 24.64 28.18 -29.16
CA ASP A 170 24.75 29.37 -30.02
C ASP A 170 24.17 29.12 -31.42
N THR A 171 24.43 27.94 -31.98
CA THR A 171 24.03 27.59 -33.36
C THR A 171 22.73 26.80 -33.42
N PHE A 172 22.26 26.24 -32.30
CA PHE A 172 21.11 25.32 -32.23
C PHE A 172 21.24 24.10 -33.14
N ILE A 173 22.46 23.70 -33.49
CA ILE A 173 22.77 22.50 -34.27
C ILE A 173 23.18 21.38 -33.32
N TYR A 174 22.83 20.14 -33.66
CA TYR A 174 23.27 18.96 -32.92
C TYR A 174 24.70 18.57 -33.31
N GLU A 175 25.59 18.56 -32.33
CA GLU A 175 26.98 18.15 -32.47
C GLU A 175 27.23 16.84 -31.70
N SER A 176 28.11 16.00 -32.22
CA SER A 176 28.45 14.71 -31.60
C SER A 176 29.71 14.86 -30.75
N HIS A 177 29.55 14.85 -29.43
CA HIS A 177 30.67 14.90 -28.48
C HIS A 177 31.00 13.52 -27.93
N GLN A 178 32.29 13.24 -27.74
CA GLN A 178 32.74 11.97 -27.16
C GLN A 178 32.63 12.02 -25.63
N VAL A 179 31.75 11.18 -25.07
CA VAL A 179 31.48 11.10 -23.62
C VAL A 179 31.94 9.75 -23.09
N PRO A 180 32.60 9.67 -21.92
CA PRO A 180 32.99 8.38 -21.34
C PRO A 180 31.78 7.53 -20.98
N ILE A 181 31.76 6.26 -21.41
CA ILE A 181 30.63 5.34 -21.15
C ILE A 181 30.36 5.16 -19.66
N ASN A 182 31.42 5.24 -18.85
CA ASN A 182 31.33 5.13 -17.39
C ASN A 182 30.43 6.22 -16.79
N ALA A 183 30.34 7.42 -17.38
CA ALA A 183 29.43 8.46 -16.91
C ALA A 183 27.96 8.07 -17.09
N ILE A 184 27.63 7.34 -18.16
CA ILE A 184 26.27 6.81 -18.37
C ILE A 184 26.01 5.65 -17.41
N LEU A 185 26.98 4.75 -17.26
CA LEU A 185 26.89 3.60 -16.35
C LEU A 185 26.77 4.01 -14.88
N SER A 186 27.43 5.11 -14.48
CA SER A 186 27.39 5.64 -13.11
C SER A 186 26.01 6.17 -12.77
N VAL A 187 25.32 6.80 -13.71
CA VAL A 187 23.95 7.28 -13.52
C VAL A 187 22.96 6.11 -13.55
N LEU A 188 23.14 5.14 -14.46
CA LEU A 188 22.34 3.91 -14.48
C LEU A 188 22.51 3.06 -13.21
N MET A 189 23.59 3.23 -12.46
CA MET A 189 23.81 2.55 -11.17
C MET A 189 22.72 2.87 -10.15
N PHE A 190 22.06 4.04 -10.22
CA PHE A 190 20.96 4.38 -9.33
C PHE A 190 19.70 3.54 -9.53
N LEU A 191 19.58 2.77 -10.63
CA LEU A 191 18.51 1.79 -10.77
C LEU A 191 18.46 0.85 -9.56
N ARG A 192 19.60 0.59 -8.90
CA ARG A 192 19.73 -0.22 -7.67
C ARG A 192 18.92 0.28 -6.48
N ILE A 193 18.41 1.52 -6.49
CA ILE A 193 17.51 2.04 -5.44
C ILE A 193 16.27 1.16 -5.26
N TYR A 194 15.87 0.35 -6.26
CA TYR A 194 14.80 -0.64 -6.09
C TYR A 194 15.05 -1.62 -4.91
N ILE A 195 16.32 -1.88 -4.57
CA ILE A 195 16.71 -2.76 -3.45
C ILE A 195 16.29 -2.15 -2.12
N LEU A 196 16.33 -0.81 -1.97
CA LEU A 196 15.78 -0.12 -0.80
C LEU A 196 14.28 -0.42 -0.64
N GLY A 197 13.52 -0.37 -1.74
CA GLY A 197 12.10 -0.74 -1.73
C GLY A 197 11.86 -2.18 -1.29
N ARG A 198 12.71 -3.12 -1.73
CA ARG A 198 12.68 -4.51 -1.27
C ARG A 198 12.99 -4.62 0.23
N PHE A 199 14.04 -3.94 0.70
CA PHE A 199 14.43 -3.92 2.10
C PHE A 199 13.28 -3.43 2.99
N LEU A 200 12.65 -2.32 2.62
CA LEU A 200 11.48 -1.76 3.33
C LEU A 200 10.29 -2.73 3.37
N VAL A 201 10.01 -3.42 2.26
CA VAL A 201 8.90 -4.38 2.19
C VAL A 201 9.15 -5.61 3.06
N VAL A 202 10.37 -6.15 3.04
CA VAL A 202 10.72 -7.37 3.80
C VAL A 202 10.75 -7.10 5.31
N HIS A 203 11.14 -5.88 5.72
CA HIS A 203 11.18 -5.46 7.12
C HIS A 203 9.85 -4.90 7.65
N SER A 204 8.86 -4.73 6.78
CA SER A 204 7.52 -4.34 7.23
C SER A 204 6.92 -5.45 8.09
N ASP A 205 6.39 -5.10 9.26
CA ASP A 205 5.72 -6.05 10.16
C ASP A 205 4.60 -6.81 9.45
N LEU A 206 3.96 -6.18 8.46
CA LEU A 206 2.93 -6.79 7.62
C LEU A 206 3.40 -8.03 6.83
N PHE A 207 4.69 -8.10 6.49
CA PHE A 207 5.27 -9.25 5.81
C PHE A 207 5.83 -10.29 6.80
N ARG A 208 6.34 -9.83 7.95
CA ARG A 208 6.99 -10.68 8.95
C ARG A 208 5.99 -11.42 9.86
N ASP A 209 4.83 -10.83 10.11
CA ASP A 209 3.83 -11.37 11.02
C ASP A 209 3.14 -12.62 10.45
N THR A 210 3.33 -13.73 11.15
CA THR A 210 2.71 -15.03 10.82
C THR A 210 1.19 -14.97 10.92
N THR A 211 0.66 -14.18 11.85
CA THR A 211 -0.79 -13.95 12.01
C THR A 211 -1.37 -13.28 10.77
N VAL A 212 -0.72 -12.23 10.25
CA VAL A 212 -1.12 -11.55 9.02
C VAL A 212 -1.06 -12.52 7.85
N GLN A 213 0.00 -13.34 7.73
CA GLN A 213 0.08 -14.37 6.68
C GLN A 213 -1.06 -15.38 6.76
N SER A 214 -1.41 -15.84 7.96
CA SER A 214 -2.54 -16.75 8.15
C SER A 214 -3.88 -16.08 7.80
N LEU A 215 -4.08 -14.82 8.20
CA LEU A 215 -5.27 -14.04 7.87
C LEU A 215 -5.38 -13.78 6.37
N GLY A 216 -4.26 -13.52 5.69
CA GLY A 216 -4.18 -13.38 4.24
C GLY A 216 -4.62 -14.67 3.53
N THR A 217 -4.17 -15.84 4.00
CA THR A 217 -4.63 -17.12 3.43
C THR A 217 -6.11 -17.37 3.68
N LEU A 218 -6.62 -17.05 4.88
CA LEU A 218 -8.04 -17.24 5.23
C LEU A 218 -8.95 -16.31 4.41
N SER A 219 -8.51 -15.07 4.19
CA SER A 219 -9.21 -14.06 3.38
C SER A 219 -8.96 -14.19 1.88
N LYS A 220 -8.15 -15.18 1.44
CA LYS A 220 -7.71 -15.36 0.04
C LYS A 220 -6.98 -14.13 -0.54
N VAL A 221 -6.30 -13.35 0.30
CA VAL A 221 -5.49 -12.20 -0.08
C VAL A 221 -4.01 -12.57 -0.05
N ASN A 222 -3.36 -12.50 -1.22
CA ASN A 222 -1.92 -12.72 -1.32
C ASN A 222 -1.15 -11.48 -0.85
N ILE A 223 -0.41 -11.61 0.26
CA ILE A 223 0.46 -10.56 0.81
C ILE A 223 1.67 -10.39 -0.11
N ASN A 224 1.52 -9.51 -1.08
CA ASN A 224 2.54 -9.16 -2.06
C ASN A 224 3.17 -7.80 -1.74
N ALA A 225 4.32 -7.48 -2.35
CA ALA A 225 4.95 -6.16 -2.23
C ALA A 225 4.00 -5.00 -2.61
N LYS A 226 3.10 -5.22 -3.59
CA LYS A 226 2.06 -4.23 -3.97
C LYS A 226 1.07 -3.97 -2.83
N PHE A 227 0.71 -5.00 -2.08
CA PHE A 227 -0.18 -4.88 -0.92
C PHE A 227 0.52 -4.12 0.21
N VAL A 228 1.78 -4.46 0.50
CA VAL A 228 2.59 -3.75 1.50
C VAL A 228 2.76 -2.28 1.14
N PHE A 229 3.09 -1.97 -0.12
CA PHE A 229 3.17 -0.59 -0.59
C PHE A 229 1.85 0.17 -0.43
N LYS A 230 0.72 -0.45 -0.81
CA LYS A 230 -0.62 0.15 -0.63
C LYS A 230 -0.97 0.36 0.84
N ALA A 231 -0.59 -0.57 1.72
CA ALA A 231 -0.80 -0.46 3.16
C ALA A 231 0.04 0.69 3.75
N LEU A 232 1.32 0.76 3.42
CA LEU A 232 2.22 1.83 3.84
C LEU A 232 1.73 3.20 3.35
N MET A 233 1.31 3.31 2.09
CA MET A 233 0.71 4.54 1.54
C MET A 233 -0.63 4.91 2.21
N SER A 234 -1.32 3.97 2.85
CA SER A 234 -2.54 4.28 3.61
C SER A 234 -2.24 4.69 5.06
N THR A 235 -1.20 4.13 5.69
CA THR A 235 -0.87 4.43 7.09
C THR A 235 -0.08 5.73 7.22
N MET A 236 0.99 5.90 6.44
CA MET A 236 1.89 7.06 6.49
C MET A 236 2.13 7.64 5.08
N PRO A 237 1.10 8.15 4.39
CA PRO A 237 1.25 8.68 3.04
C PRO A 237 2.26 9.83 2.94
N GLY A 238 2.23 10.76 3.91
CA GLY A 238 3.08 11.96 3.88
C GLY A 238 4.57 11.61 3.90
N THR A 239 5.01 10.81 4.88
CA THR A 239 6.42 10.42 5.03
C THR A 239 6.96 9.69 3.79
N ILE A 240 6.18 8.77 3.23
CA ILE A 240 6.60 7.99 2.05
C ILE A 240 6.68 8.89 0.83
N LEU A 241 5.69 9.74 0.62
CA LEU A 241 5.63 10.63 -0.54
C LEU A 241 6.75 11.68 -0.48
N THR A 242 7.02 12.24 0.69
CA THR A 242 8.18 13.13 0.93
C THR A 242 9.50 12.39 0.69
N GLY A 243 9.63 11.13 1.14
CA GLY A 243 10.82 10.32 0.89
C GLY A 243 11.06 10.06 -0.61
N ILE A 244 10.01 9.71 -1.35
CA ILE A 244 10.07 9.53 -2.82
C ILE A 244 10.46 10.85 -3.50
N LEU A 245 9.80 11.96 -3.14
CA LEU A 245 10.09 13.29 -3.66
C LEU A 245 11.57 13.64 -3.51
N VAL A 246 12.09 13.63 -2.27
CA VAL A 246 13.49 13.98 -1.98
C VAL A 246 14.46 13.07 -2.72
N THR A 247 14.20 11.76 -2.74
CA THR A 247 15.06 10.80 -3.45
C THR A 247 15.08 11.07 -4.96
N THR A 248 13.92 11.30 -5.57
CA THR A 248 13.84 11.59 -7.02
C THR A 248 14.54 12.89 -7.38
N LEU A 249 14.42 13.95 -6.57
CA LEU A 249 15.12 15.21 -6.79
C LEU A 249 16.63 15.01 -6.74
N ILE A 250 17.16 14.39 -5.68
CA ILE A 250 18.61 14.20 -5.52
C ILE A 250 19.19 13.36 -6.67
N VAL A 251 18.54 12.24 -7.01
CA VAL A 251 19.02 11.31 -8.06
C VAL A 251 18.99 11.97 -9.43
N ASN A 252 17.88 12.62 -9.80
CA ASN A 252 17.76 13.25 -11.11
C ASN A 252 18.66 14.48 -11.24
N SER A 253 18.83 15.27 -10.17
CA SER A 253 19.77 16.41 -10.17
C SER A 253 21.21 15.96 -10.36
N TRP A 254 21.63 14.90 -9.66
CA TRP A 254 22.96 14.34 -9.86
C TRP A 254 23.14 13.75 -11.26
N GLY A 255 22.11 13.06 -11.78
CA GLY A 255 22.12 12.49 -13.13
C GLY A 255 22.27 13.56 -14.23
N VAL A 256 21.52 14.66 -14.16
CA VAL A 256 21.66 15.79 -15.10
C VAL A 256 23.04 16.42 -14.99
N ARG A 257 23.52 16.68 -13.77
CA ARG A 257 24.84 17.30 -13.54
C ARG A 257 25.95 16.51 -14.24
N ILE A 258 25.99 15.19 -14.07
CA ILE A 258 27.00 14.33 -14.69
C ILE A 258 26.88 14.35 -16.21
N CYS A 259 25.66 14.21 -16.73
CA CYS A 259 25.46 14.16 -18.17
C CYS A 259 25.81 15.49 -18.85
N GLU A 260 25.52 16.63 -18.24
CA GLU A 260 25.87 17.95 -18.77
C GLU A 260 27.36 18.25 -18.59
N TYR A 261 27.99 17.88 -17.47
CA TYR A 261 29.42 18.12 -17.26
C TYR A 261 30.29 17.40 -18.32
N TYR A 262 30.12 16.09 -18.48
CA TYR A 262 30.94 15.31 -19.42
C TYR A 262 30.61 15.60 -20.89
N SER A 263 29.40 16.09 -21.19
CA SER A 263 29.05 16.48 -22.56
C SER A 263 29.76 17.75 -23.02
N PHE A 264 30.19 18.62 -22.10
CA PHE A 264 30.85 19.90 -22.41
C PHE A 264 32.30 19.98 -21.90
N GLU A 265 32.89 18.87 -21.44
CA GLU A 265 34.26 18.84 -20.92
C GLU A 265 35.29 19.36 -21.93
N ASN A 266 35.13 18.99 -23.21
CA ASN A 266 36.03 19.39 -24.30
C ASN A 266 35.56 20.64 -25.07
N SER A 267 34.49 21.30 -24.60
CA SER A 267 33.90 22.47 -25.27
C SER A 267 34.36 23.76 -24.61
N THR A 268 34.52 24.82 -25.43
CA THR A 268 34.82 26.17 -24.92
C THR A 268 33.65 26.77 -24.14
N VAL A 269 32.41 26.36 -24.48
CA VAL A 269 31.17 26.75 -23.82
C VAL A 269 30.83 25.74 -22.74
N LYS A 270 30.72 26.18 -21.48
CA LYS A 270 30.28 25.32 -20.36
C LYS A 270 28.76 25.44 -20.17
N SER A 271 28.08 24.30 -20.02
CA SER A 271 26.65 24.27 -19.68
C SER A 271 26.42 24.74 -18.24
N PRO A 272 25.51 25.72 -17.99
CA PRO A 272 25.16 26.15 -16.63
C PRO A 272 24.61 25.00 -15.77
N ALA A 273 24.02 23.98 -16.39
CA ALA A 273 23.48 22.79 -15.74
C ALA A 273 24.56 21.81 -15.24
N GLY A 274 25.84 22.03 -15.57
CA GLY A 274 26.97 21.26 -15.04
C GLY A 274 27.29 21.54 -13.56
N SER A 275 26.74 22.62 -12.98
CA SER A 275 26.86 22.94 -11.55
C SER A 275 25.77 22.26 -10.72
N TYR A 276 26.08 21.85 -9.49
CA TYR A 276 25.15 21.15 -8.60
C TYR A 276 23.90 22.00 -8.27
N LEU A 277 24.08 23.25 -7.87
CA LEU A 277 22.95 24.13 -7.50
C LEU A 277 22.04 24.41 -8.70
N SER A 278 22.63 24.60 -9.89
CA SER A 278 21.91 24.77 -11.14
C SER A 278 21.11 23.53 -11.54
N ALA A 279 21.70 22.34 -11.38
CA ALA A 279 21.01 21.08 -11.66
C ALA A 279 19.86 20.80 -10.67
N VAL A 280 20.03 21.16 -9.39
CA VAL A 280 18.95 21.08 -8.39
C VAL A 280 17.82 22.04 -8.74
N TRP A 281 18.15 23.29 -9.10
CA TRP A 281 17.16 24.26 -9.56
C TRP A 281 16.38 23.79 -10.80
N LEU A 282 17.09 23.36 -11.84
CA LEU A 282 16.50 22.84 -13.07
C LEU A 282 15.53 21.69 -12.81
N ILE A 283 15.96 20.70 -12.01
CA ILE A 283 15.13 19.53 -11.69
C ILE A 283 13.93 19.91 -10.82
N ALA A 284 14.08 20.82 -9.85
CA ALA A 284 12.95 21.29 -9.02
C ALA A 284 11.88 22.02 -9.85
N VAL A 285 12.30 22.93 -10.74
CA VAL A 285 11.42 23.69 -11.65
C VAL A 285 10.73 22.75 -12.64
N THR A 286 11.45 21.73 -13.15
CA THR A 286 10.92 20.71 -14.06
C THR A 286 9.94 19.77 -13.35
N PHE A 287 10.26 19.35 -12.12
CA PHE A 287 9.41 18.49 -11.30
C PHE A 287 8.06 19.14 -10.99
N LEU A 288 8.07 20.44 -10.68
CA LEU A 288 6.87 21.24 -10.45
C LEU A 288 6.16 21.68 -11.74
N THR A 289 6.66 21.26 -12.91
CA THR A 289 6.12 21.61 -14.23
C THR A 289 6.04 23.13 -14.47
N LEU A 290 6.95 23.91 -13.87
CA LEU A 290 7.01 25.37 -14.05
C LEU A 290 7.73 25.74 -15.35
N GLY A 291 8.94 25.22 -15.56
CA GLY A 291 9.71 25.37 -16.80
C GLY A 291 10.06 26.82 -17.18
N TYR A 292 10.76 27.56 -16.32
CA TYR A 292 11.15 28.96 -16.59
C TYR A 292 12.00 29.14 -17.85
N GLY A 293 12.81 28.13 -18.21
CA GLY A 293 13.66 28.17 -19.41
C GLY A 293 14.96 28.97 -19.24
N ASP A 294 15.31 29.36 -18.02
CA ASP A 294 16.56 30.02 -17.65
C ASP A 294 17.77 29.07 -17.72
N ILE A 295 17.56 27.80 -17.36
CA ILE A 295 18.54 26.72 -17.50
C ILE A 295 17.85 25.57 -18.25
N VAL A 296 18.53 24.99 -19.24
CA VAL A 296 18.03 23.86 -20.03
C VAL A 296 19.12 22.80 -20.24
N PRO A 297 18.77 21.50 -20.28
CA PRO A 297 19.73 20.46 -20.63
C PRO A 297 19.97 20.44 -22.14
N TYR A 298 21.23 20.53 -22.53
CA TYR A 298 21.64 20.50 -23.93
C TYR A 298 21.99 19.08 -24.41
N SER A 299 22.43 18.21 -23.50
CA SER A 299 22.74 16.82 -23.80
C SER A 299 21.48 15.95 -23.94
N VAL A 300 21.50 14.95 -24.82
CA VAL A 300 20.40 13.97 -24.93
C VAL A 300 20.20 13.22 -23.61
N CYS A 301 21.27 12.85 -22.91
CA CYS A 301 21.15 12.24 -21.58
C CYS A 301 20.43 13.15 -20.57
N GLY A 302 20.84 14.42 -20.45
CA GLY A 302 20.21 15.39 -19.55
C GLY A 302 18.73 15.61 -19.86
N ARG A 303 18.36 15.61 -21.15
CA ARG A 303 16.97 15.69 -21.60
C ARG A 303 16.14 14.48 -21.19
N VAL A 304 16.69 13.27 -21.23
CA VAL A 304 16.02 12.07 -20.71
C VAL A 304 15.73 12.21 -19.22
N PHE A 305 16.66 12.75 -18.43
CA PHE A 305 16.42 13.05 -17.01
C PHE A 305 15.36 14.13 -16.80
N ALA A 306 15.33 15.17 -17.62
CA ALA A 306 14.28 16.20 -17.53
C ALA A 306 12.89 15.62 -17.84
N ILE A 307 12.76 14.80 -18.90
CA ILE A 307 11.49 14.14 -19.27
C ILE A 307 11.02 13.20 -18.16
N THR A 308 11.92 12.33 -17.66
CA THR A 308 11.58 11.39 -16.58
C THR A 308 11.22 12.12 -15.29
N THR A 309 11.89 13.22 -14.97
CA THR A 309 11.55 14.08 -13.83
C THR A 309 10.16 14.69 -13.98
N GLY A 310 9.81 15.23 -15.15
CA GLY A 310 8.48 15.78 -15.41
C GLY A 310 7.38 14.74 -15.26
N MET A 311 7.57 13.54 -15.81
CA MET A 311 6.62 12.42 -15.66
C MET A 311 6.45 11.99 -14.20
N MET A 312 7.55 11.84 -13.46
CA MET A 312 7.51 11.50 -12.03
C MET A 312 6.87 12.61 -11.19
N GLY A 313 7.16 13.87 -11.50
CA GLY A 313 6.62 15.05 -10.82
C GLY A 313 5.10 15.11 -10.91
N VAL A 314 4.54 14.99 -12.12
CA VAL A 314 3.08 14.93 -12.31
C VAL A 314 2.45 13.76 -11.52
N GLY A 315 3.07 12.58 -11.55
CA GLY A 315 2.59 11.41 -10.81
C GLY A 315 2.59 11.60 -9.29
N ILE A 316 3.67 12.17 -8.73
CA ILE A 316 3.80 12.44 -7.29
C ILE A 316 2.83 13.55 -6.87
N MET A 317 2.69 14.62 -7.66
CA MET A 317 1.73 15.70 -7.39
C MET A 317 0.28 15.21 -7.40
N ALA A 318 -0.09 14.34 -8.34
CA ALA A 318 -1.42 13.73 -8.35
C ALA A 318 -1.69 12.90 -7.08
N LEU A 319 -0.70 12.13 -6.62
CA LEU A 319 -0.79 11.39 -5.35
C LEU A 319 -0.87 12.32 -4.14
N CYS A 320 -0.11 13.43 -4.12
CA CYS A 320 -0.19 14.46 -3.07
C CYS A 320 -1.62 14.98 -2.94
N VAL A 321 -2.25 15.36 -4.06
CA VAL A 321 -3.62 15.88 -4.07
C VAL A 321 -4.62 14.83 -3.57
N ALA A 322 -4.49 13.57 -4.00
CA ALA A 322 -5.36 12.49 -3.54
C ALA A 322 -5.23 12.23 -2.03
N VAL A 323 -4.00 12.25 -1.50
CA VAL A 323 -3.73 12.12 -0.06
C VAL A 323 -4.29 13.30 0.72
N LEU A 324 -4.07 14.53 0.25
CA LEU A 324 -4.56 15.74 0.90
C LEU A 324 -6.09 15.75 0.94
N ALA A 325 -6.76 15.40 -0.15
CA ALA A 325 -8.22 15.28 -0.19
C ALA A 325 -8.74 14.27 0.85
N LYS A 326 -8.12 13.09 0.94
CA LYS A 326 -8.49 12.07 1.93
C LYS A 326 -8.22 12.50 3.38
N LYS A 327 -7.15 13.28 3.62
CA LYS A 327 -6.81 13.78 4.95
C LYS A 327 -7.66 14.97 5.38
N LEU A 328 -8.19 15.74 4.42
CA LEU A 328 -9.18 16.80 4.66
C LEU A 328 -10.60 16.26 4.85
N GLU A 329 -10.86 15.01 4.43
CA GLU A 329 -12.13 14.34 4.68
C GLU A 329 -12.29 14.11 6.20
N GLN A 330 -13.34 14.69 6.77
CA GLN A 330 -13.66 14.55 8.19
C GLN A 330 -14.01 13.10 8.52
N THR A 331 -13.54 12.61 9.67
CA THR A 331 -13.95 11.31 10.18
C THR A 331 -15.45 11.30 10.51
N ARG A 332 -16.05 10.11 10.58
CA ARG A 332 -17.49 9.96 10.91
C ARG A 332 -17.84 10.65 12.24
N SER A 333 -16.96 10.49 13.24
CA SER A 333 -17.16 11.09 14.57
C SER A 333 -17.02 12.61 14.54
N GLU A 334 -16.03 13.17 13.84
CA GLU A 334 -15.88 14.61 13.67
C GLU A 334 -17.07 15.21 12.92
N LYS A 335 -17.53 14.55 11.84
CA LYS A 335 -18.70 14.97 11.08
C LYS A 335 -19.96 14.98 11.97
N TYR A 336 -20.15 13.94 12.79
CA TYR A 336 -21.25 13.88 13.75
C TYR A 336 -21.21 15.05 14.74
N VAL A 337 -20.06 15.29 15.38
CA VAL A 337 -19.89 16.40 16.33
C VAL A 337 -20.12 17.75 15.64
N HIS A 338 -19.56 17.93 14.45
CA HIS A 338 -19.74 19.17 13.67
C HIS A 338 -21.22 19.41 13.33
N THR A 339 -21.94 18.40 12.84
CA THR A 339 -23.36 18.54 12.55
C THR A 339 -24.20 18.78 13.81
N PHE A 340 -23.87 18.12 14.92
CA PHE A 340 -24.55 18.35 16.20
C PHE A 340 -24.39 19.79 16.69
N VAL A 341 -23.15 20.32 16.64
CA VAL A 341 -22.88 21.73 16.99
C VAL A 341 -23.65 22.69 16.08
N GLN A 342 -23.72 22.41 14.77
CA GLN A 342 -24.52 23.20 13.83
C GLN A 342 -26.02 23.17 14.18
N GLN A 343 -26.57 22.02 14.58
CA GLN A 343 -27.97 21.91 15.00
C GLN A 343 -28.27 22.76 16.24
N ILE A 344 -27.39 22.72 17.25
CA ILE A 344 -27.52 23.57 18.45
C ILE A 344 -27.48 25.05 18.08
N HIS A 345 -26.57 25.43 17.18
CA HIS A 345 -26.45 26.81 16.71
C HIS A 345 -27.74 27.28 16.01
N MET A 346 -28.31 26.44 15.14
CA MET A 346 -29.57 26.75 14.47
C MET A 346 -30.73 26.86 15.46
N ASP A 347 -30.78 26.02 16.50
CA ASP A 347 -31.78 26.14 17.56
C ASP A 347 -31.64 27.46 18.34
N LYS A 348 -30.41 27.91 18.61
CA LYS A 348 -30.17 29.19 19.25
C LYS A 348 -30.65 30.37 18.39
N ILE A 349 -30.32 30.36 17.09
CA ILE A 349 -30.81 31.36 16.14
C ILE A 349 -32.34 31.36 16.11
N ARG A 350 -32.96 30.17 16.00
CA ARG A 350 -34.41 30.04 15.96
C ARG A 350 -35.07 30.58 17.23
N ARG A 351 -34.53 30.27 18.41
CA ARG A 351 -35.06 30.76 19.70
C ARG A 351 -34.95 32.29 19.81
N ASN A 352 -33.81 32.86 19.41
CA ASN A 352 -33.62 34.32 19.40
C ASN A 352 -34.57 35.00 18.40
N ALA A 353 -34.70 34.45 17.19
CA ALA A 353 -35.62 34.95 16.20
C ALA A 353 -37.08 34.85 16.66
N ALA A 354 -37.48 33.74 17.31
CA ALA A 354 -38.81 33.58 17.89
C ALA A 354 -39.08 34.60 19.00
N ALA A 355 -38.10 34.86 19.88
CA ALA A 355 -38.20 35.92 20.88
C ALA A 355 -38.37 37.31 20.24
N ASP A 356 -37.66 37.58 19.14
CA ASP A 356 -37.84 38.82 18.37
C ASP A 356 -39.21 38.90 17.70
N VAL A 357 -39.75 37.80 17.17
CA VAL A 357 -41.11 37.76 16.61
C VAL A 357 -42.14 38.16 17.66
N VAL A 358 -42.06 37.58 18.86
CA VAL A 358 -42.95 37.92 19.99
C VAL A 358 -42.76 39.37 20.43
N LYS A 359 -41.50 39.82 20.56
CA LYS A 359 -41.18 41.20 20.95
C LYS A 359 -41.74 42.22 19.96
N GLN A 360 -41.52 42.03 18.65
CA GLN A 360 -41.98 42.96 17.63
C GLN A 360 -43.51 42.92 17.48
N SER A 361 -44.14 41.75 17.57
CA SER A 361 -45.61 41.65 17.49
C SER A 361 -46.28 42.37 18.65
N MET A 362 -45.75 42.23 19.87
CA MET A 362 -46.27 42.92 21.06
C MET A 362 -46.06 44.43 21.00
N LEU A 363 -44.93 44.90 20.48
CA LEU A 363 -44.68 46.34 20.25
C LEU A 363 -45.64 46.93 19.22
N ILE A 364 -45.90 46.22 18.11
CA ILE A 364 -46.89 46.64 17.10
C ILE A 364 -48.29 46.71 17.72
N TRP A 365 -48.68 45.72 18.51
CA TRP A 365 -49.97 45.71 19.20
C TRP A 365 -50.12 46.88 20.17
N ARG A 366 -49.08 47.15 20.99
CA ARG A 366 -49.05 48.29 21.91
C ARG A 366 -49.18 49.62 21.17
N LEU A 367 -48.44 49.82 20.08
CA LEU A 367 -48.52 51.05 19.26
C LEU A 367 -49.91 51.26 18.66
N ARG A 368 -50.57 50.19 18.22
CA ARG A 368 -51.96 50.27 17.76
C ARG A 368 -52.92 50.67 18.87
N LYS A 369 -52.75 50.12 20.08
CA LYS A 369 -53.58 50.47 21.25
C LYS A 369 -53.42 51.94 21.65
N LEU A 370 -52.25 52.53 21.41
CA LEU A 370 -51.95 53.95 21.63
C LEU A 370 -52.48 54.87 20.51
N GLY A 371 -53.17 54.34 19.49
CA GLY A 371 -53.79 55.14 18.43
C GLY A 371 -52.90 55.47 17.23
N TYR A 372 -51.69 54.90 17.13
CA TYR A 372 -50.81 55.12 15.96
C TYR A 372 -51.42 54.50 14.68
N ARG A 373 -51.45 55.28 13.60
CA ARG A 373 -51.88 54.82 12.26
C ARG A 373 -50.91 53.77 11.70
N HIS A 374 -51.43 52.87 10.86
CA HIS A 374 -50.66 51.82 10.18
C HIS A 374 -49.48 52.34 9.34
N THR A 375 -49.58 53.55 8.81
CA THR A 375 -48.57 54.22 7.98
C THR A 375 -47.51 54.97 8.78
N SER A 376 -47.62 54.98 10.13
CA SER A 376 -46.60 55.59 10.98
C SER A 376 -45.23 54.92 10.79
N THR A 377 -44.19 55.73 10.74
CA THR A 377 -42.79 55.29 10.58
C THR A 377 -42.36 54.30 11.66
N ASP A 378 -42.84 54.46 12.89
CA ASP A 378 -42.53 53.56 14.01
C ASP A 378 -43.19 52.18 13.84
N VAL A 379 -44.46 52.14 13.42
CA VAL A 379 -45.20 50.90 13.13
C VAL A 379 -44.54 50.15 11.97
N ILE A 380 -44.14 50.86 10.91
CA ILE A 380 -43.44 50.27 9.75
C ILE A 380 -42.08 49.70 10.16
N ARG A 381 -41.33 50.40 11.02
CA ARG A 381 -40.03 49.95 11.53
C ARG A 381 -40.15 48.62 12.28
N HIS A 382 -41.10 48.52 13.22
CA HIS A 382 -41.34 47.28 13.96
C HIS A 382 -41.87 46.15 13.06
N ARG A 383 -42.72 46.48 12.08
CA ARG A 383 -43.21 45.51 11.08
C ARG A 383 -42.09 44.94 10.21
N ARG A 384 -41.13 45.76 9.78
CA ARG A 384 -39.94 45.29 9.04
C ARG A 384 -39.09 44.35 9.89
N LYS A 385 -38.86 44.70 11.16
CA LYS A 385 -38.14 43.85 12.11
C LYS A 385 -38.86 42.52 12.36
N LEU A 386 -40.20 42.54 12.47
CA LEU A 386 -41.02 41.33 12.60
C LEU A 386 -40.88 40.41 11.37
N ILE A 387 -41.02 40.96 10.16
CA ILE A 387 -40.88 40.17 8.93
C ILE A 387 -39.46 39.58 8.82
N SER A 388 -38.44 40.37 9.17
CA SER A 388 -37.06 39.88 9.22
C SER A 388 -36.89 38.72 10.20
N ALA A 389 -37.43 38.84 11.42
CA ALA A 389 -37.37 37.79 12.44
C ALA A 389 -38.12 36.51 12.01
N ILE A 390 -39.29 36.62 11.38
CA ILE A 390 -40.03 35.48 10.83
C ILE A 390 -39.21 34.77 9.76
N ARG A 391 -38.59 35.52 8.83
CA ARG A 391 -37.73 34.93 7.79
C ARG A 391 -36.52 34.21 8.39
N THR A 392 -35.85 34.81 9.39
CA THR A 392 -34.70 34.18 10.07
C THR A 392 -35.12 32.91 10.83
N MET A 393 -36.29 32.92 11.48
CA MET A 393 -36.82 31.76 12.19
C MET A 393 -37.15 30.61 11.23
N ASN A 394 -37.78 30.90 10.08
CA ASN A 394 -38.10 29.88 9.08
C ASN A 394 -36.83 29.36 8.41
N LYS A 395 -35.92 30.25 8.00
CA LYS A 395 -34.64 29.89 7.39
C LYS A 395 -33.80 28.96 8.30
N SER A 396 -33.71 29.27 9.60
CA SER A 396 -33.01 28.41 10.56
C SER A 396 -33.72 27.06 10.77
N SER A 397 -35.05 27.00 10.64
CA SER A 397 -35.81 25.74 10.60
C SER A 397 -35.42 24.87 9.42
N ASP A 398 -35.40 25.46 8.23
CA ASP A 398 -35.13 24.76 6.97
C ASP A 398 -33.67 24.29 6.94
N GLU A 399 -32.72 25.13 7.35
CA GLU A 399 -31.31 24.74 7.48
C GLU A 399 -31.13 23.59 8.48
N LYS A 400 -31.81 23.62 9.62
CA LYS A 400 -31.77 22.51 10.59
C LYS A 400 -32.31 21.21 10.00
N TYR A 401 -33.39 21.28 9.23
CA TYR A 401 -33.96 20.10 8.56
C TYR A 401 -32.95 19.49 7.57
N ARG A 402 -32.32 20.31 6.73
CA ARG A 402 -31.30 19.87 5.77
C ARG A 402 -30.07 19.24 6.44
N LEU A 403 -29.69 19.75 7.62
CA LEU A 403 -28.61 19.16 8.42
C LEU A 403 -28.96 17.77 8.95
N ARG A 404 -30.23 17.52 9.30
CA ARG A 404 -30.70 16.22 9.79
C ARG A 404 -30.68 15.18 8.68
N ASP A 405 -31.20 15.49 7.49
CA ASP A 405 -31.25 14.55 6.37
C ASP A 405 -29.86 14.01 5.99
N ASN A 406 -28.80 14.82 6.14
CA ASN A 406 -27.41 14.41 5.91
C ASN A 406 -26.85 13.42 6.95
N VAL A 407 -27.44 13.33 8.14
CA VAL A 407 -27.00 12.44 9.23
C VAL A 407 -27.77 11.12 9.23
N VAL A 408 -29.03 11.19 8.82
CA VAL A 408 -30.03 10.12 8.87
C VAL A 408 -29.54 8.82 8.22
N GLY A 409 -28.82 8.87 7.10
CA GLY A 409 -28.37 7.66 6.40
C GLY A 409 -27.46 6.71 7.20
N THR A 410 -26.75 7.16 8.24
CA THR A 410 -25.93 6.27 9.09
C THR A 410 -26.68 5.73 10.30
N VAL A 411 -27.58 6.55 10.86
CA VAL A 411 -28.41 6.18 12.01
C VAL A 411 -29.51 5.21 11.58
N GLU A 412 -30.10 5.41 10.40
CA GLU A 412 -31.09 4.48 9.83
C GLU A 412 -30.53 3.09 9.62
N ILE A 413 -29.27 2.96 9.18
CA ILE A 413 -28.62 1.66 9.03
C ILE A 413 -28.48 0.98 10.39
N ALA A 414 -27.97 1.71 11.40
CA ALA A 414 -27.80 1.15 12.74
C ALA A 414 -29.16 0.75 13.36
N LYS A 415 -30.17 1.61 13.23
CA LYS A 415 -31.52 1.35 13.71
C LYS A 415 -32.17 0.18 12.97
N GLY A 416 -31.98 0.09 11.66
CA GLY A 416 -32.46 -1.04 10.85
C GLY A 416 -31.82 -2.35 11.26
N VAL A 417 -30.53 -2.37 11.62
CA VAL A 417 -29.88 -3.56 12.17
C VAL A 417 -30.48 -3.95 13.52
N THR A 418 -30.73 -2.98 14.41
CA THR A 418 -31.39 -3.26 15.71
C THR A 418 -32.79 -3.82 15.51
N GLU A 419 -33.61 -3.19 14.66
CA GLU A 419 -34.97 -3.67 14.34
C GLU A 419 -34.95 -5.09 13.75
N VAL A 420 -33.95 -5.41 12.91
CA VAL A 420 -33.78 -6.77 12.38
C VAL A 420 -33.40 -7.76 13.49
N CYS A 421 -32.49 -7.39 14.40
CA CYS A 421 -32.14 -8.23 15.54
C CYS A 421 -33.36 -8.54 16.41
N ASP A 422 -34.18 -7.52 16.72
CA ASP A 422 -35.39 -7.67 17.52
C ASP A 422 -36.40 -8.61 16.82
N MET A 423 -36.58 -8.46 15.50
CA MET A 423 -37.45 -9.34 14.71
C MET A 423 -36.94 -10.79 14.70
N VAL A 424 -35.63 -11.01 14.62
CA VAL A 424 -35.04 -12.35 14.68
C VAL A 424 -35.26 -12.99 16.05
N GLU A 425 -35.18 -12.21 17.13
CA GLU A 425 -35.46 -12.70 18.48
C GLU A 425 -36.92 -13.16 18.62
N ILE A 426 -37.88 -12.35 18.13
CA ILE A 426 -39.30 -12.71 18.09
C ILE A 426 -39.54 -13.98 17.27
N ILE A 427 -38.88 -14.13 16.11
CA ILE A 427 -39.00 -15.34 15.29
C ILE A 427 -38.48 -16.56 16.03
N LYS A 428 -37.36 -16.43 16.75
CA LYS A 428 -36.78 -17.52 17.54
C LYS A 428 -37.73 -17.97 18.66
N GLU A 429 -38.33 -17.04 19.39
CA GLU A 429 -39.34 -17.35 20.42
C GLU A 429 -40.55 -18.10 19.84
N ASN A 430 -41.04 -17.64 18.68
CA ASN A 430 -42.12 -18.32 17.98
C ASN A 430 -41.71 -19.74 17.53
N GLN A 431 -40.49 -19.92 17.06
CA GLN A 431 -39.97 -21.22 16.65
C GLN A 431 -39.85 -22.18 17.84
N ASP A 432 -39.40 -21.71 19.00
CA ASP A 432 -39.34 -22.50 20.24
C ASP A 432 -40.73 -22.91 20.74
N CYS A 433 -41.72 -22.01 20.62
CA CYS A 433 -43.12 -22.33 20.91
C CYS A 433 -43.67 -23.41 19.97
N VAL A 434 -43.41 -23.28 18.67
CA VAL A 434 -43.82 -24.28 17.67
C VAL A 434 -43.15 -25.63 17.95
N ASN A 435 -41.86 -25.66 18.25
CA ASN A 435 -41.13 -26.87 18.59
C ASN A 435 -41.73 -27.59 19.82
N LYS A 436 -42.05 -26.85 20.90
CA LYS A 436 -42.76 -27.42 22.07
C LYS A 436 -44.10 -28.02 21.71
N ARG A 437 -44.88 -27.36 20.85
CA ARG A 437 -46.17 -27.90 20.38
C ARG A 437 -45.98 -29.18 19.56
N LEU A 438 -44.91 -29.24 18.77
CA LEU A 438 -44.54 -30.42 17.97
C LEU A 438 -44.15 -31.60 18.88
N GLU A 439 -43.36 -31.35 19.91
CA GLU A 439 -42.98 -32.36 20.92
C GLU A 439 -44.21 -32.90 21.67
N ASN A 440 -45.16 -32.02 22.01
CA ASN A 440 -46.45 -32.44 22.58
C ASN A 440 -47.27 -33.29 21.61
N LEU A 441 -47.21 -33.02 20.30
CA LEU A 441 -47.89 -33.83 19.29
C LEU A 441 -47.20 -35.19 19.08
N GLU A 442 -45.87 -35.24 19.09
CA GLU A 442 -45.11 -36.49 19.00
C GLU A 442 -45.38 -37.40 20.19
N THR A 443 -45.37 -36.85 21.41
CA THR A 443 -45.72 -37.61 22.62
C THR A 443 -47.16 -38.12 22.59
N SER A 444 -48.09 -37.31 22.11
CA SER A 444 -49.49 -37.73 21.91
C SER A 444 -49.61 -38.84 20.87
N SER A 445 -48.93 -38.71 19.72
CA SER A 445 -48.89 -39.74 18.67
C SER A 445 -48.28 -41.06 19.17
N ALA A 446 -47.20 -40.99 19.94
CA ALA A 446 -46.56 -42.15 20.55
C ALA A 446 -47.50 -42.86 21.54
N ASN A 447 -48.23 -42.10 22.37
CA ASN A 447 -49.24 -42.66 23.26
C ASN A 447 -50.37 -43.35 22.48
N ILE A 448 -50.87 -42.75 21.39
CA ILE A 448 -51.89 -43.35 20.53
C ILE A 448 -51.38 -44.66 19.91
N GLN A 449 -50.13 -44.68 19.40
CA GLN A 449 -49.51 -45.90 18.90
C GLN A 449 -49.43 -47.00 19.96
N LYS A 450 -49.08 -46.64 21.20
CA LYS A 450 -48.98 -47.58 22.31
C LYS A 450 -50.34 -48.16 22.68
N GLN A 451 -51.37 -47.32 22.76
CA GLN A 451 -52.76 -47.76 22.99
C GLN A 451 -53.26 -48.67 21.86
N LEU A 452 -52.99 -48.35 20.60
CA LEU A 452 -53.33 -49.22 19.47
C LEU A 452 -52.62 -50.58 19.54
N TYR A 453 -51.36 -50.60 19.98
CA TYR A 453 -50.60 -51.83 20.17
C TYR A 453 -51.20 -52.70 21.29
N GLU A 454 -51.59 -52.09 22.42
CA GLU A 454 -52.27 -52.76 23.52
C GLU A 454 -53.63 -53.33 23.10
N ILE A 455 -54.46 -52.53 22.42
CA ILE A 455 -55.75 -52.98 21.86
C ILE A 455 -55.54 -54.16 20.90
N ARG A 456 -54.55 -54.07 20.01
CA ARG A 456 -54.19 -55.16 19.10
C ARG A 456 -53.79 -56.43 19.84
N ASN A 457 -53.03 -56.32 20.92
CA ASN A 457 -52.65 -57.48 21.75
C ASN A 457 -53.86 -58.08 22.48
N LEU A 458 -54.75 -57.27 23.04
CA LEU A 458 -55.98 -57.71 23.69
C LEU A 458 -56.91 -58.44 22.72
N LEU A 459 -57.07 -57.93 21.50
CA LEU A 459 -57.80 -58.62 20.44
C LEU A 459 -57.16 -59.97 20.08
N ARG A 460 -55.83 -60.04 20.06
CA ARG A 460 -55.09 -61.28 19.77
C ARG A 460 -55.24 -62.33 20.87
N THR A 461 -55.36 -61.91 22.13
CA THR A 461 -55.59 -62.82 23.26
C THR A 461 -57.02 -63.32 23.35
N ASN A 462 -58.02 -62.54 22.91
CA ASN A 462 -59.43 -62.96 22.89
C ASN A 462 -59.83 -63.81 21.66
N LEU A 463 -58.95 -63.91 20.66
CA LEU A 463 -59.14 -64.75 19.46
C LEU A 463 -58.44 -66.13 19.58
N ARG A 464 -57.95 -66.47 20.77
CA ARG A 464 -57.58 -67.85 21.19
C ARG A 464 -58.56 -68.30 22.24
#